data_AF-A0A419HYB5-F1
#
_entry.id   AF-A0A419HYB5-F1
#
_cell.length_a   1.000
_cell.length_b   1.000
_cell.length_c   1.000
_cell.angle_alpha   90.00
_cell.angle_beta   90.00
_cell.angle_gamma   90.00
#
_symmetry.space_group_name_H-M   'P 1'
#
loop_
_entity.id
_entity.type
_entity.pdbx_description
1 polymer ?
#
loop_
_entity_poly.entity_id
_entity_poly.type
_entity_poly.pdbx_seq_one_letter_code
_entity_poly.pdbx_strand_id
1 'polypeptide(L)'
;MTSPPADDNFRALVIADAYDRNGRRLAHVELTGGDPYVFTGDILAWSAARVLGHGVNGTGALGPVDGFGLDALRDGCAETGLIAS
;
A
#
# COMPACT_ATOMS: atom_id res chain seq x y z
N MET A 1 20.74 -13.58 8.81
CA MET A 1 19.62 -14.51 8.48
C MET A 1 19.13 -14.06 7.11
N THR A 2 19.57 -14.71 6.04
CA THR A 2 19.14 -14.36 4.68
C THR A 2 17.76 -14.98 4.46
N SER A 3 16.77 -14.18 4.08
CA SER A 3 15.45 -14.69 3.71
C SER A 3 15.59 -15.75 2.62
N PRO A 4 14.73 -16.79 2.60
CA PRO A 4 14.66 -17.72 1.49
C PRO A 4 14.44 -16.94 0.18
N PRO A 5 14.93 -17.46 -0.97
CA PRO A 5 14.64 -16.84 -2.26
C PRO A 5 13.13 -16.72 -2.43
N ALA A 6 12.65 -15.57 -2.89
CA ALA A 6 11.23 -15.35 -3.11
C ALA A 6 10.71 -16.41 -4.09
N ASP A 7 9.69 -17.17 -3.66
CA ASP A 7 8.94 -18.01 -4.57
C ASP A 7 8.18 -17.07 -5.53
N ASP A 8 8.68 -16.90 -6.75
CA ASP A 8 8.12 -16.00 -7.79
C ASP A 8 6.72 -16.45 -8.30
N ASN A 9 6.09 -17.41 -7.63
CA ASN A 9 4.78 -17.96 -7.98
C ASN A 9 3.60 -17.23 -7.32
N PHE A 10 3.83 -16.33 -6.37
CA PHE A 10 2.75 -15.62 -5.70
C PHE A 10 2.89 -14.11 -5.90
N ARG A 11 1.92 -13.51 -6.59
CA ARG A 11 1.90 -12.10 -6.96
C ARG A 11 0.60 -11.44 -6.53
N ALA A 12 0.67 -10.17 -6.17
CA ALA A 12 -0.49 -9.37 -5.79
C ALA A 12 -1.07 -8.64 -7.01
N LEU A 13 -2.40 -8.68 -7.13
CA LEU A 13 -3.19 -7.80 -8.01
C LEU A 13 -4.28 -7.16 -7.15
N VAL A 14 -4.33 -5.83 -7.14
CA VAL A 14 -5.36 -5.06 -6.45
C VAL A 14 -6.13 -4.27 -7.50
N ILE A 15 -7.44 -4.46 -7.54
CA ILE A 15 -8.34 -3.74 -8.44
C ILE A 15 -9.33 -2.95 -7.60
N ALA A 16 -9.45 -1.65 -7.90
CA ALA A 16 -10.43 -0.77 -7.29
C ALA A 16 -11.23 -0.02 -8.37
N ASP A 17 -12.54 -0.23 -8.37
CA ASP A 17 -13.47 0.55 -9.18
C ASP A 17 -14.32 1.45 -8.28
N ALA A 18 -14.45 2.72 -8.67
CA ALA A 18 -15.38 3.66 -8.04
C ALA A 18 -16.56 3.90 -8.99
N TYR A 19 -17.78 3.93 -8.46
CA TYR A 19 -19.01 4.16 -9.22
C TYR A 19 -19.82 5.31 -8.63
N ASP A 20 -20.56 6.03 -9.48
CA ASP A 20 -21.59 6.96 -9.00
C ASP A 20 -22.89 6.23 -8.62
N ARG A 21 -23.85 6.97 -8.06
CA ARG A 21 -25.15 6.42 -7.64
C ARG A 21 -25.99 5.79 -8.75
N ASN A 22 -25.68 6.07 -10.02
CA ASN A 22 -26.39 5.54 -11.18
C ASN A 22 -25.66 4.31 -11.76
N GLY A 23 -24.60 3.82 -11.12
CA GLY A 23 -23.81 2.68 -11.57
C GLY A 23 -22.80 3.00 -12.68
N ARG A 24 -22.56 4.28 -12.97
CA ARG A 24 -21.51 4.66 -13.94
C ARG A 24 -20.15 4.65 -13.24
N ARG A 25 -19.18 3.92 -13.82
CA ARG A 25 -17.80 3.89 -13.31
C ARG A 25 -17.16 5.27 -13.42
N LEU A 26 -16.65 5.77 -12.30
CA LEU A 26 -15.95 7.05 -12.14
C LEU A 26 -14.45 6.89 -12.27
N ALA A 27 -13.90 5.82 -11.70
CA ALA A 27 -12.48 5.54 -11.69
C ALA A 27 -12.24 4.02 -11.66
N HIS A 28 -11.05 3.65 -12.14
CA HIS A 28 -10.53 2.29 -12.13
C HIS A 28 -9.04 2.39 -11.83
N VAL A 29 -8.57 1.60 -10.87
CA VAL A 29 -7.16 1.54 -10.47
C VAL A 29 -6.76 0.08 -10.39
N GLU A 30 -5.63 -0.24 -11.02
CA GLU A 30 -4.97 -1.53 -10.91
C GLU A 30 -3.57 -1.32 -10.33
N LEU A 31 -3.26 -2.07 -9.28
CA LEU A 31 -1.92 -2.15 -8.70
C LEU A 31 -1.43 -3.59 -8.80
N THR A 32 -0.14 -3.73 -9.11
CA THR A 32 0.54 -5.03 -9.16
C THR A 32 1.71 -5.04 -8.20
N GLY A 33 2.02 -6.21 -7.64
CA GLY A 33 3.14 -6.38 -6.74
C GLY A 33 3.62 -7.83 -6.67
N GLY A 34 4.71 -8.03 -5.94
CA GLY A 34 5.27 -9.35 -5.66
C GLY A 34 4.45 -10.13 -4.63
N ASP A 35 5.11 -10.90 -3.78
CA ASP A 35 4.46 -11.67 -2.72
C ASP A 35 3.74 -10.71 -1.74
N PRO A 36 2.41 -10.82 -1.57
CA PRO A 36 1.63 -9.99 -0.65
C PRO A 36 2.07 -10.11 0.83
N TYR A 37 2.66 -11.23 1.25
CA TYR A 37 3.17 -11.36 2.62
C TYR A 37 4.46 -10.58 2.82
N VAL A 38 5.35 -10.59 1.81
CA VAL A 38 6.55 -9.74 1.80
C VAL A 38 6.14 -8.27 1.81
N PHE A 39 5.23 -7.88 0.92
CA PHE A 39 4.67 -6.52 0.90
C PHE A 39 4.09 -6.12 2.26
N THR A 40 3.34 -7.01 2.92
CA THR A 40 2.75 -6.72 4.24
C THR A 40 3.82 -6.47 5.29
N GLY A 41 4.88 -7.28 5.33
CA GLY A 41 6.01 -7.07 6.23
C GLY A 41 6.69 -5.73 5.97
N ASP A 42 6.97 -5.44 4.70
CA ASP A 42 7.70 -4.25 4.29
C ASP A 42 6.90 -2.96 4.50
N ILE A 43 5.59 -2.94 4.21
CA ILE A 43 4.76 -1.74 4.41
C ILE A 43 4.55 -1.43 5.89
N LEU A 44 4.51 -2.44 6.76
CA LEU A 44 4.48 -2.25 8.21
C LEU A 44 5.81 -1.68 8.72
N ALA A 45 6.94 -2.19 8.24
CA ALA A 45 8.26 -1.68 8.58
C ALA A 45 8.46 -0.23 8.10
N TRP A 46 8.07 0.07 6.86
CA TRP A 46 8.05 1.41 6.29
C TRP A 46 7.18 2.35 7.13
N SER A 47 5.96 1.91 7.50
CA SER A 47 5.05 2.71 8.32
C SER A 47 5.68 3.06 9.67
N ALA A 48 6.27 2.07 10.36
CA ALA A 48 6.94 2.31 11.63
C ALA A 48 8.10 3.31 11.51
N ALA A 49 8.95 3.17 10.48
CA ALA A 49 10.05 4.10 10.23
C ALA A 49 9.54 5.53 9.92
N ARG A 50 8.48 5.65 9.12
CA ARG A 50 7.85 6.92 8.76
C ARG A 50 7.25 7.61 9.99
N VAL A 51 6.57 6.86 10.85
CA VAL A 51 6.03 7.38 12.12
C VAL A 51 7.15 7.87 13.04
N LEU A 52 8.24 7.09 13.18
CA LEU A 52 9.37 7.49 14.01
C LEU A 52 10.07 8.76 13.50
N GLY A 53 10.21 8.93 12.18
CA GLY A 53 10.92 10.07 11.59
C GLY A 53 10.07 11.34 11.44
N HIS A 54 8.76 11.19 11.22
CA HIS A 54 7.91 12.29 10.78
C HIS A 54 6.56 12.40 11.52
N GLY A 55 6.24 11.43 12.40
CA GLY A 55 4.95 11.36 13.08
C GLY A 55 3.79 10.97 12.16
N VAL A 56 2.57 11.18 12.66
CA VAL A 56 1.29 10.98 11.97
C VAL A 56 0.43 12.23 12.02
N ASN A 57 -0.48 12.36 11.06
CA ASN A 57 -1.46 13.43 11.00
C ASN A 57 -2.67 13.10 11.90
N GLY A 58 -2.63 13.52 13.16
CA GLY A 58 -3.73 13.37 14.11
C GLY A 58 -3.45 12.39 15.24
N THR A 59 -4.51 11.99 15.96
CA THR A 59 -4.42 11.14 17.15
C THR A 59 -5.53 10.11 17.19
N GLY A 60 -5.23 8.91 17.68
CA GLY A 60 -6.19 7.81 17.82
C GLY A 60 -5.97 6.69 16.79
N ALA A 61 -7.03 5.94 16.50
CA ALA A 61 -7.00 4.88 15.49
C ALA A 61 -7.15 5.49 14.08
N LEU A 62 -6.02 5.79 13.45
CA LEU A 62 -5.98 6.38 12.12
C LEU A 62 -5.86 5.30 11.05
N GLY A 63 -6.61 5.44 9.95
CA GLY A 63 -6.32 4.70 8.73
C GLY A 63 -5.03 5.19 8.07
N PRO A 64 -4.46 4.45 7.10
CA PRO A 64 -3.21 4.82 6.45
C PRO A 64 -3.25 6.20 5.77
N VAL A 65 -4.35 6.54 5.09
CA VAL A 65 -4.51 7.85 4.44
C VAL A 65 -4.64 8.97 5.47
N ASP A 66 -5.41 8.75 6.55
CA ASP A 66 -5.56 9.75 7.61
C ASP A 66 -4.23 9.98 8.34
N GLY A 67 -3.44 8.92 8.58
CA GLY A 67 -2.18 8.99 9.30
C GLY A 67 -1.03 9.59 8.49
N PHE A 68 -0.92 9.28 7.20
CA PHE A 68 0.24 9.65 6.38
C PHE A 68 -0.05 10.69 5.29
N GLY A 69 -1.31 10.80 4.86
CA GLY A 69 -1.69 11.43 3.60
C GLY A 69 -1.57 10.47 2.42
N LEU A 70 -2.35 10.73 1.36
CA LEU A 70 -2.43 9.85 0.20
C LEU A 70 -1.10 9.73 -0.56
N ASP A 71 -0.42 10.86 -0.78
CA ASP A 71 0.83 10.87 -1.56
C ASP A 71 1.95 10.10 -0.85
N ALA A 72 2.14 10.35 0.45
CA ALA A 72 3.14 9.62 1.23
C ALA A 72 2.84 8.12 1.29
N LEU A 73 1.55 7.73 1.43
CA LEU A 73 1.17 6.33 1.40
C LEU A 73 1.44 5.69 0.02
N ARG A 74 1.16 6.41 -1.06
CA ARG A 74 1.42 5.94 -2.42
C ARG A 74 2.93 5.71 -2.65
N ASP A 75 3.76 6.64 -2.20
CA ASP A 75 5.21 6.51 -2.29
C ASP A 75 5.70 5.31 -1.47
N GLY A 76 5.18 5.13 -0.26
CA GLY A 76 5.47 3.96 0.57
C GLY A 76 5.08 2.64 -0.09
N CYS A 77 3.91 2.55 -0.71
CA CYS A 77 3.51 1.37 -1.48
C CYS A 77 4.46 1.08 -2.65
N ALA A 78 4.88 2.12 -3.39
CA ALA A 78 5.80 1.96 -4.50
C ALA A 78 7.20 1.51 -4.04
N GLU A 79 7.70 2.06 -2.94
CA GLU A 79 8.96 1.64 -2.31
C GLU A 79 8.93 0.18 -1.84
N THR A 80 7.77 -0.32 -1.41
CA THR A 80 7.58 -1.71 -0.98
C THR A 80 7.08 -2.63 -2.10
N GLY A 81 7.11 -2.17 -3.35
CA GLY A 81 6.89 -2.99 -4.54
C GLY A 81 5.45 -3.18 -4.99
N LEU A 82 4.50 -2.39 -4.47
CA LEU A 82 3.13 -2.30 -4.97
C LEU A 82 2.96 -1.03 -5.82
N ILE A 83 2.89 -1.21 -7.15
CA ILE A 83 2.91 -0.12 -8.13
C ILE A 83 1.67 -0.15 -9.03
N ALA A 84 1.28 1.02 -9.54
CA ALA A 84 0.23 1.10 -10.55
C ALA A 84 0.72 0.48 -11.87
N SER A 85 -0.15 -0.31 -12.50
CA SER A 85 0.07 -0.86 -13.84
C SER A 85 -0.36 0.09 -14.96
#